data_AF-W2D015-F1
#
_entry.id   AF-W2D015-F1
#
_cell.length_a   1.000
_cell.length_b   1.000
_cell.length_c   1.000
_cell.angle_alpha   90.00
_cell.angle_beta   90.00
_cell.angle_gamma   90.00
#
_symmetry.space_group_name_H-M   'P 1'
#
loop_
_entity.id
_entity.type
_entity.pdbx_description
1 polymer ?
#
loop_
_entity_poly.entity_id
_entity_poly.type
_entity_poly.pdbx_seq_one_letter_code
_entity_poly.pdbx_strand_id
1 'polypeptide(L)'
;MLEAGLREDPFDLIDIETPAYERNALGAEDLQRLLAYRPHRSVDNHVRLIFLLGCFTGLAFSDLKKLRMEDVYTLGDGRRYLSICRTKTQNRSIVPLLPIAEEILAYVGQGRTEGLWFREFPVNSHFNRKLRELLVKAGCSPHTEASSHTARHTFATTICLENGLPIETVSRMLGHRFISTTELYAKVSKQKIAQEMRPLMGSEQTQRLRRALRVCPPRKGMLEKK
;
A
#
# COMPACT_ATOMS: atom_id res chain seq x y z
N MET A 1 20.67 31.22 -43.15
CA MET A 1 19.22 31.18 -42.97
C MET A 1 18.99 30.38 -41.68
N LEU A 2 18.96 31.06 -40.54
CA LEU A 2 18.93 30.45 -39.21
C LEU A 2 17.47 30.19 -38.81
N GLU A 3 17.22 28.99 -38.30
CA GLU A 3 15.93 28.46 -37.87
C GLU A 3 15.21 29.41 -36.90
N ALA A 4 13.97 29.80 -37.24
CA ALA A 4 13.08 30.51 -36.34
C ALA A 4 12.49 29.52 -35.33
N GLY A 5 13.19 29.30 -34.21
CA GLY A 5 12.69 28.53 -33.08
C GLY A 5 11.60 29.27 -32.31
N LEU A 6 10.67 28.52 -31.71
CA LEU A 6 9.66 29.03 -30.75
C LEU A 6 10.35 29.80 -29.62
N ARG A 7 9.94 31.05 -29.41
CA ARG A 7 10.51 31.95 -28.38
C ARG A 7 9.89 31.77 -26.99
N GLU A 8 8.68 31.25 -26.91
CA GLU A 8 7.90 31.11 -25.69
C GLU A 8 7.28 29.71 -25.64
N ASP A 9 7.06 29.19 -24.44
CA ASP A 9 6.48 27.86 -24.25
C ASP A 9 5.00 27.90 -24.65
N PRO A 10 4.58 27.16 -25.70
CA PRO A 10 3.19 27.15 -26.15
C PRO A 10 2.22 26.53 -25.13
N PHE A 11 2.73 25.95 -24.03
CA PHE A 11 1.94 25.35 -22.95
C PHE A 11 1.84 26.23 -21.69
N ASP A 12 2.46 27.41 -21.64
CA ASP A 12 2.45 28.28 -20.45
C ASP A 12 1.04 28.71 -20.01
N LEU A 13 0.08 28.72 -20.94
CA LEU A 13 -1.33 29.08 -20.69
C LEU A 13 -2.25 27.87 -20.53
N ILE A 14 -1.70 26.64 -20.60
CA ILE A 14 -2.48 25.41 -20.51
C ILE A 14 -2.28 24.81 -19.13
N ASP A 15 -3.23 25.08 -18.23
CA ASP A 15 -3.27 24.39 -16.94
C ASP A 15 -3.94 23.01 -17.13
N ILE A 16 -3.11 21.97 -17.22
CA ILE A 16 -3.58 20.59 -17.35
C ILE A 16 -3.97 20.10 -15.96
N GLU A 17 -5.24 20.23 -15.60
CA GLU A 17 -5.76 19.61 -14.39
C GLU A 17 -5.60 18.09 -14.48
N THR A 18 -4.80 17.52 -13.57
CA THR A 18 -4.72 16.07 -13.42
C THR A 18 -5.89 15.62 -12.55
N PRO A 19 -6.84 14.83 -13.08
CA PRO A 19 -7.99 14.40 -12.30
C PRO A 19 -7.51 13.61 -11.08
N ALA A 20 -8.08 13.92 -9.91
CA ALA A 20 -7.81 13.20 -8.68
C ALA A 20 -8.41 11.78 -8.78
N TYR A 21 -7.65 10.83 -9.32
CA TYR A 21 -8.06 9.42 -9.33
C TYR A 21 -7.82 8.81 -7.95
N GLU A 22 -8.89 8.36 -7.29
CA GLU A 22 -8.74 7.56 -6.08
C GLU A 22 -8.06 6.24 -6.44
N ARG A 23 -6.86 6.02 -5.90
CA ARG A 23 -6.09 4.82 -6.21
C ARG A 23 -6.77 3.61 -5.56
N ASN A 24 -7.26 2.70 -6.41
CA ASN A 24 -7.91 1.47 -5.97
C ASN A 24 -6.93 0.55 -5.23
N ALA A 25 -7.14 0.42 -3.91
CA ALA A 25 -6.59 -0.63 -3.07
C ALA A 25 -7.70 -1.64 -2.73
N LEU A 26 -7.33 -2.89 -2.43
CA LEU A 26 -8.31 -3.86 -1.92
C LEU A 26 -8.60 -3.58 -0.45
N GLY A 27 -9.89 -3.50 -0.11
CA GLY A 27 -10.32 -3.47 1.28
C GLY A 27 -9.94 -4.76 2.01
N ALA A 28 -9.92 -4.69 3.34
CA ALA A 28 -9.55 -5.82 4.20
C ALA A 28 -10.43 -7.06 3.94
N GLU A 29 -11.73 -6.86 3.69
CA GLU A 29 -12.68 -7.95 3.45
C GLU A 29 -12.39 -8.68 2.11
N ASP A 30 -12.16 -7.95 1.03
CA ASP A 30 -11.84 -8.55 -0.28
C ASP A 30 -10.46 -9.22 -0.26
N LEU A 31 -9.49 -8.65 0.45
CA LEU A 31 -8.20 -9.29 0.67
C LEU A 31 -8.37 -10.61 1.44
N GLN A 32 -9.22 -10.63 2.46
CA GLN A 32 -9.53 -11.85 3.23
C GLN A 32 -10.23 -12.90 2.36
N ARG A 33 -11.19 -12.50 1.53
CA ARG A 33 -11.84 -13.39 0.54
C ARG A 33 -10.81 -14.03 -0.39
N LEU A 34 -9.90 -13.23 -0.96
CA LEU A 34 -8.86 -13.73 -1.85
C LEU A 34 -7.85 -14.64 -1.13
N LEU A 35 -7.56 -14.39 0.15
CA LEU A 35 -6.74 -15.26 0.99
C LEU A 35 -7.42 -16.60 1.27
N ALA A 36 -8.71 -16.61 1.57
CA ALA A 36 -9.46 -17.84 1.83
C ALA A 36 -9.69 -18.66 0.56
N TYR A 37 -9.77 -18.00 -0.60
CA TYR A 37 -10.03 -18.65 -1.87
C TYR A 37 -8.93 -19.65 -2.25
N ARG A 38 -9.33 -20.89 -2.58
CA ARG A 38 -8.42 -21.96 -3.03
C ARG A 38 -8.67 -22.27 -4.51
N PRO A 39 -7.84 -21.75 -5.43
CA PRO A 39 -8.03 -22.02 -6.85
C PRO A 39 -7.73 -23.49 -7.20
N HIS A 40 -8.57 -24.09 -8.04
CA HIS A 40 -8.36 -25.47 -8.51
C HIS A 40 -7.23 -25.58 -9.55
N ARG A 41 -6.98 -24.53 -10.33
CA ARG A 41 -5.95 -24.51 -11.38
C ARG A 41 -4.64 -23.96 -10.84
N SER A 42 -3.53 -24.61 -11.16
CA SER A 42 -2.18 -24.17 -10.76
C SER A 42 -1.86 -22.75 -11.21
N VAL A 43 -2.22 -22.39 -12.46
CA VAL A 43 -2.04 -21.05 -13.02
C VAL A 43 -2.81 -19.99 -12.24
N ASP A 44 -4.04 -20.31 -11.84
CA ASP A 44 -4.90 -19.42 -11.04
C ASP A 44 -4.28 -19.19 -9.65
N ASN A 45 -3.76 -20.25 -9.01
CA ASN A 45 -3.03 -20.14 -7.75
C ASN A 45 -1.72 -19.35 -7.87
N HIS A 46 -1.00 -19.53 -8.98
CA HIS A 46 0.24 -18.80 -9.25
C HIS A 46 0.02 -17.29 -9.34
N VAL A 47 -0.99 -16.86 -10.11
CA VAL A 47 -1.38 -15.44 -10.21
C VAL A 47 -1.82 -14.90 -8.84
N ARG A 48 -2.61 -15.67 -8.09
CA ARG A 48 -3.05 -15.32 -6.73
C ARG A 48 -1.86 -15.10 -5.79
N LEU A 49 -0.88 -16.00 -5.76
CA LEU A 49 0.29 -15.90 -4.88
C LEU A 49 1.19 -14.72 -5.24
N ILE A 50 1.42 -14.45 -6.53
CA ILE A 50 2.16 -13.26 -6.97
C ILE A 50 1.46 -11.98 -6.47
N PHE A 51 0.14 -11.91 -6.64
CA PHE A 51 -0.65 -10.75 -6.22
C PHE A 51 -0.60 -10.56 -4.69
N LEU A 52 -0.86 -11.63 -3.93
CA LEU A 52 -0.83 -11.61 -2.47
C LEU A 52 0.55 -11.25 -1.94
N LEU A 53 1.63 -11.78 -2.52
CA LEU A 53 2.98 -11.37 -2.12
C LEU A 53 3.18 -9.87 -2.33
N GLY A 54 2.69 -9.32 -3.45
CA GLY A 54 2.66 -7.87 -3.68
C GLY A 54 1.89 -7.10 -2.59
N CYS A 55 0.74 -7.62 -2.15
CA CYS A 55 -0.06 -7.03 -1.06
C CYS A 55 0.66 -7.02 0.30
N PHE A 56 1.58 -7.96 0.55
CA PHE A 56 2.27 -8.06 1.84
C PHE A 56 3.74 -7.58 1.83
N THR A 57 4.27 -7.25 0.65
CA THR A 57 5.65 -6.74 0.50
C THR A 57 5.71 -5.36 -0.15
N GLY A 58 4.60 -4.88 -0.70
CA GLY A 58 4.55 -3.61 -1.43
C GLY A 58 5.40 -3.62 -2.70
N LEU A 59 5.76 -4.79 -3.23
CA LEU A 59 6.57 -4.89 -4.44
C LEU A 59 5.78 -4.55 -5.70
N ALA A 60 6.41 -3.83 -6.63
CA ALA A 60 5.82 -3.61 -7.94
C ALA A 60 5.88 -4.90 -8.78
N PHE A 61 5.00 -5.03 -9.77
CA PHE A 61 4.96 -6.19 -10.67
C PHE A 61 6.32 -6.49 -11.33
N SER A 62 7.04 -5.45 -11.76
CA SER A 62 8.36 -5.58 -12.36
C SER A 62 9.43 -6.03 -11.38
N ASP A 63 9.30 -5.68 -10.10
CA ASP A 63 10.23 -6.09 -9.05
C ASP A 63 9.96 -7.54 -8.65
N LEU A 64 8.69 -7.93 -8.49
CA LEU A 64 8.29 -9.33 -8.22
C LEU A 64 8.79 -10.27 -9.32
N LYS A 65 8.76 -9.84 -10.58
CA LYS A 65 9.30 -10.60 -11.72
C LYS A 65 10.80 -10.89 -11.60
N LYS A 66 11.55 -10.00 -10.94
CA LYS A 66 13.01 -10.09 -10.80
C LYS A 66 13.48 -10.55 -9.42
N LEU A 67 12.55 -10.82 -8.51
CA LEU A 67 12.85 -11.13 -7.11
C LEU A 67 13.61 -12.46 -7.00
N ARG A 68 14.78 -12.41 -6.37
CA ARG A 68 15.69 -13.54 -6.15
C ARG A 68 15.64 -14.01 -4.71
N MET A 69 16.04 -15.26 -4.48
CA MET A 69 16.11 -15.84 -3.13
C MET A 69 17.11 -15.13 -2.23
N GLU A 70 18.21 -14.64 -2.81
CA GLU A 70 19.23 -13.84 -2.13
C GLU A 70 18.71 -12.47 -1.63
N ASP A 71 17.62 -11.95 -2.20
CA ASP A 71 17.02 -10.69 -1.77
C ASP A 71 16.34 -10.82 -0.38
N VAL A 72 16.15 -12.05 0.11
CA VAL A 72 15.55 -12.34 1.41
C VAL A 72 16.61 -12.88 2.35
N TYR A 73 16.84 -12.17 3.46
CA TYR A 73 17.85 -12.50 4.45
C TYR A 73 17.30 -12.41 5.86
N THR A 74 17.94 -13.10 6.81
CA THR A 74 17.58 -13.10 8.22
C THR A 74 18.56 -12.21 8.99
N LEU A 75 18.06 -11.29 9.81
CA LEU A 75 18.90 -10.49 10.71
C LEU A 75 19.15 -11.25 12.02
N GLY A 76 20.07 -10.74 12.84
CA GLY A 76 20.45 -11.36 14.12
C GLY A 76 19.31 -11.48 15.14
N ASP A 77 18.19 -10.78 14.92
CA ASP A 77 16.95 -10.89 15.70
C ASP A 77 16.06 -12.07 15.28
N GLY A 78 16.49 -12.86 14.28
CA GLY A 78 15.74 -13.98 13.72
C GLY A 78 14.62 -13.58 12.75
N ARG A 79 14.41 -12.28 12.49
CA ARG A 79 13.38 -11.81 11.56
C ARG A 79 13.92 -11.76 10.15
N ARG A 80 13.07 -12.10 9.17
CA ARG A 80 13.42 -12.04 7.75
C ARG A 80 13.05 -10.70 7.15
N TYR A 81 13.91 -10.23 6.27
CA TYR A 81 13.76 -8.97 5.56
C TYR A 81 13.94 -9.21 4.07
N LEU A 82 13.19 -8.47 3.29
CA LEU A 82 13.35 -8.35 1.85
C LEU A 82 14.08 -7.04 1.55
N SER A 83 15.22 -7.11 0.87
CA SER A 83 15.99 -5.94 0.43
C SER A 83 16.20 -6.00 -1.08
N ILE A 84 15.65 -5.05 -1.81
CA ILE A 84 15.87 -4.94 -3.25
C ILE A 84 16.24 -3.52 -3.67
N CYS A 85 16.83 -3.40 -4.85
CA CYS A 85 16.89 -2.15 -5.60
C CYS A 85 15.67 -2.07 -6.53
N ARG A 86 14.85 -1.03 -6.40
CA ARG A 86 13.63 -0.86 -7.20
C ARG A 86 13.95 -0.69 -8.67
N THR A 87 13.25 -1.43 -9.55
CA THR A 87 13.50 -1.37 -10.99
C THR A 87 13.27 0.03 -11.57
N LYS A 88 12.20 0.72 -11.15
CA LYS A 88 11.81 2.02 -11.72
C LYS A 88 12.62 3.19 -11.17
N THR A 89 12.86 3.19 -9.86
CA THR A 89 13.44 4.36 -9.17
C THR A 89 14.90 4.16 -8.79
N GLN A 90 15.43 2.93 -8.88
CA GLN A 90 16.78 2.56 -8.40
C GLN A 90 17.02 2.86 -6.92
N ASN A 91 15.94 3.08 -6.16
CA ASN A 91 16.03 3.27 -4.72
C ASN A 91 16.07 1.93 -4.01
N ARG A 92 16.85 1.87 -2.92
CA ARG A 92 16.84 0.71 -2.02
C ARG A 92 15.51 0.66 -1.26
N SER A 93 14.95 -0.53 -1.19
CA SER A 93 13.67 -0.83 -0.54
C SER A 93 13.91 -1.98 0.42
N ILE A 94 13.69 -1.75 1.72
CA ILE A 94 13.80 -2.79 2.75
C ILE A 94 12.43 -2.96 3.38
N VAL A 95 11.94 -4.20 3.41
CA VAL A 95 10.61 -4.55 3.92
C VAL A 95 10.76 -5.73 4.88
N PRO A 96 10.43 -5.58 6.17
CA PRO A 96 10.32 -6.72 7.08
C PRO A 96 9.22 -7.66 6.58
N LEU A 97 9.50 -8.96 6.51
CA LEU A 97 8.51 -9.92 6.05
C LEU A 97 7.49 -10.20 7.15
N LEU A 98 6.21 -10.10 6.79
CA LEU A 98 5.13 -10.58 7.63
C LEU A 98 5.08 -12.12 7.56
N PRO A 99 4.63 -12.82 8.61
CA PRO A 99 4.54 -14.28 8.61
C PRO A 99 3.80 -14.85 7.38
N ILE A 100 2.72 -14.19 6.96
CA ILE A 100 1.97 -14.57 5.75
C ILE A 100 2.77 -14.45 4.46
N ALA A 101 3.67 -13.47 4.35
CA ALA A 101 4.57 -13.34 3.21
C ALA A 101 5.63 -14.45 3.25
N GLU A 102 6.13 -14.81 4.44
CA GLU A 102 7.05 -15.94 4.61
C GLU A 102 6.41 -17.27 4.22
N GLU A 103 5.15 -17.50 4.57
CA GLU A 103 4.40 -18.70 4.16
C GLU A 103 4.25 -18.78 2.63
N ILE A 104 3.92 -17.67 1.97
CA ILE A 104 3.83 -17.60 0.51
C ILE A 104 5.20 -17.92 -0.11
N LEU A 105 6.27 -17.32 0.42
CA LEU A 105 7.63 -17.57 -0.07
C LEU A 105 8.04 -19.02 0.16
N ALA A 106 7.77 -19.62 1.33
CA ALA A 106 8.06 -21.02 1.60
C ALA A 106 7.35 -21.95 0.59
N TYR A 107 6.07 -21.69 0.31
CA TYR A 107 5.29 -22.45 -0.67
C TYR A 107 5.85 -22.31 -2.09
N VAL A 108 6.17 -21.09 -2.53
CA VAL A 108 6.72 -20.82 -3.88
C VAL A 108 8.16 -21.31 -4.01
N GLY A 109 8.94 -21.25 -2.94
CA GLY A 109 10.33 -21.67 -2.88
C GLY A 109 10.49 -23.17 -3.04
N GLN A 110 9.59 -23.97 -2.46
CA GLN A 110 9.65 -25.44 -2.50
C GLN A 110 11.03 -26.00 -2.08
N GLY A 111 11.63 -25.41 -1.05
CA GLY A 111 12.94 -25.83 -0.52
C GLY A 111 14.17 -25.39 -1.33
N ARG A 112 13.98 -24.66 -2.42
CA ARG A 112 15.08 -24.06 -3.19
C ARG A 112 15.81 -22.99 -2.38
N THR A 113 17.11 -22.84 -2.65
CA THR A 113 17.99 -21.87 -1.98
C THR A 113 18.51 -20.76 -2.90
N GLU A 114 18.43 -20.94 -4.22
CA GLU A 114 18.94 -19.98 -5.21
C GLU A 114 17.98 -19.73 -6.40
N GLY A 115 18.24 -18.63 -7.12
CA GLY A 115 17.51 -18.23 -8.30
C GLY A 115 16.30 -17.33 -8.02
N LEU A 116 15.40 -17.25 -9.00
CA LEU A 116 14.18 -16.44 -8.90
C LEU A 116 13.14 -17.14 -8.02
N TRP A 117 12.41 -16.37 -7.20
CA TRP A 117 11.24 -16.89 -6.49
C TRP A 117 10.21 -17.41 -7.47
N PHE A 118 9.81 -16.58 -8.44
CA PHE A 118 8.89 -16.98 -9.52
C PHE A 118 9.67 -17.23 -10.82
N ARG A 119 9.87 -18.50 -11.17
CA ARG A 119 10.57 -18.90 -12.41
C ARG A 119 9.76 -18.56 -13.66
N GLU A 120 8.46 -18.77 -13.60
CA GLU A 120 7.51 -18.39 -14.63
C GLU A 120 6.77 -17.14 -14.16
N PHE A 121 6.70 -16.12 -15.00
CA PHE A 121 6.00 -14.89 -14.66
C PHE A 121 5.06 -14.49 -15.79
N PRO A 122 3.76 -14.29 -15.52
CA PRO A 122 2.79 -13.97 -16.55
C PRO A 122 3.06 -12.58 -17.15
N VAL A 123 2.65 -12.39 -18.40
CA VAL A 123 2.58 -11.05 -19.01
C VAL A 123 1.55 -10.21 -18.25
N ASN A 124 1.82 -8.92 -18.06
CA ASN A 124 1.00 -8.04 -17.21
C ASN A 124 -0.48 -8.00 -17.62
N SER A 125 -0.78 -7.99 -18.92
CA SER A 125 -2.16 -8.01 -19.43
C SER A 125 -2.89 -9.31 -19.06
N HIS A 126 -2.22 -10.46 -19.24
CA HIS A 126 -2.75 -11.76 -18.85
C HIS A 126 -2.95 -11.85 -17.33
N PHE A 127 -1.97 -11.39 -16.55
CA PHE A 127 -2.04 -11.33 -15.10
C PHE A 127 -3.26 -10.52 -14.62
N ASN A 128 -3.42 -9.29 -15.14
CA ASN A 128 -4.53 -8.41 -14.74
C ASN A 128 -5.90 -8.98 -15.12
N ARG A 129 -6.03 -9.61 -16.30
CA ARG A 129 -7.26 -10.30 -16.68
C ARG A 129 -7.58 -11.43 -15.69
N LYS A 130 -6.58 -12.27 -15.40
CA LYS A 130 -6.76 -13.41 -14.49
C LYS A 130 -7.07 -12.96 -13.07
N LEU A 131 -6.41 -11.92 -12.58
CA LEU A 131 -6.65 -11.33 -11.27
C LEU A 131 -8.13 -10.92 -11.10
N ARG A 132 -8.72 -10.26 -12.10
CA ARG A 132 -10.16 -9.90 -12.06
C ARG A 132 -11.05 -11.13 -11.97
N GLU A 133 -10.77 -12.17 -12.76
CA GLU A 133 -11.50 -13.44 -12.67
C GLU A 133 -11.38 -14.08 -11.28
N LEU A 134 -10.19 -14.04 -10.67
CA LEU A 134 -9.96 -14.60 -9.34
C LEU A 134 -10.72 -13.86 -8.25
N LEU A 135 -10.79 -12.53 -8.32
CA LEU A 135 -11.55 -11.72 -7.36
C LEU A 135 -13.03 -12.07 -7.40
N VAL A 136 -13.62 -12.18 -8.60
CA VAL A 136 -15.02 -12.62 -8.74
C VAL A 136 -15.21 -14.03 -8.19
N LYS A 137 -14.33 -14.98 -8.52
CA LYS A 137 -14.39 -16.35 -8.00
C LYS A 137 -14.20 -16.44 -6.47
N ALA A 138 -13.45 -15.51 -5.89
CA ALA A 138 -13.27 -15.39 -4.45
C ALA A 138 -14.49 -14.76 -3.74
N GLY A 139 -15.50 -14.31 -4.49
CA GLY A 139 -16.70 -13.69 -3.95
C GLY A 139 -16.59 -12.17 -3.72
N CYS A 140 -15.60 -11.51 -4.34
CA CYS A 140 -15.52 -10.05 -4.34
C CYS A 140 -16.55 -9.48 -5.33
N SER A 141 -16.92 -8.21 -5.16
CA SER A 141 -17.85 -7.53 -6.09
C SER A 141 -17.33 -7.59 -7.54
N PRO A 142 -18.18 -7.84 -8.55
CA PRO A 142 -17.78 -7.76 -9.96
C PRO A 142 -17.22 -6.39 -10.38
N HIS A 143 -17.55 -5.34 -9.64
CA HIS A 143 -17.07 -3.98 -9.85
C HIS A 143 -15.71 -3.71 -9.19
N THR A 144 -15.13 -4.69 -8.50
CA THR A 144 -13.81 -4.55 -7.87
C THR A 144 -12.73 -4.46 -8.93
N GLU A 145 -12.27 -3.25 -9.19
CA GLU A 145 -11.18 -3.00 -10.14
C GLU A 145 -9.82 -3.22 -9.48
N ALA A 146 -9.16 -4.31 -9.84
CA ALA A 146 -7.79 -4.57 -9.42
C ALA A 146 -6.85 -4.79 -10.59
N SER A 147 -5.62 -4.32 -10.41
CA SER A 147 -4.49 -4.55 -11.30
C SER A 147 -3.25 -4.94 -10.49
N SER A 148 -2.16 -5.23 -11.16
CA SER A 148 -0.87 -5.46 -10.49
C SER A 148 -0.39 -4.28 -9.63
N HIS A 149 -0.81 -3.04 -9.93
CA HIS A 149 -0.53 -1.89 -9.07
C HIS A 149 -1.38 -1.84 -7.80
N THR A 150 -2.60 -2.39 -7.86
CA THR A 150 -3.50 -2.49 -6.70
C THR A 150 -2.83 -3.26 -5.55
N ALA A 151 -2.05 -4.30 -5.83
CA ALA A 151 -1.32 -5.03 -4.79
C ALA A 151 -0.43 -4.12 -3.93
N ARG A 152 0.36 -3.26 -4.58
CA ARG A 152 1.21 -2.29 -3.89
C ARG A 152 0.41 -1.25 -3.11
N HIS A 153 -0.73 -0.83 -3.65
CA HIS A 153 -1.63 0.10 -2.96
C HIS A 153 -2.25 -0.54 -1.72
N THR A 154 -2.69 -1.80 -1.81
CA THR A 154 -3.18 -2.60 -0.68
C THR A 154 -2.14 -2.74 0.42
N PHE A 155 -0.85 -2.95 0.07
CA PHE A 155 0.22 -2.93 1.07
C PHE A 155 0.31 -1.58 1.79
N ALA A 156 0.38 -0.50 1.02
CA ALA A 156 0.54 0.84 1.58
C ALA A 156 -0.64 1.25 2.47
N THR A 157 -1.87 1.02 1.99
CA THR A 157 -3.11 1.47 2.63
C THR A 157 -3.58 0.46 3.66
N THR A 158 -4.17 -0.65 3.21
CA THR A 158 -4.83 -1.67 4.02
C THR A 158 -3.88 -2.36 5.00
N ILE A 159 -2.67 -2.73 4.58
CA ILE A 159 -1.73 -3.43 5.46
C ILE A 159 -1.00 -2.46 6.39
N CYS A 160 -0.48 -1.34 5.89
CA CYS A 160 0.35 -0.45 6.70
C CYS A 160 -0.42 0.72 7.31
N LEU A 161 -0.95 1.63 6.50
CA LEU A 161 -1.50 2.91 6.98
C LEU A 161 -2.75 2.73 7.86
N GLU A 162 -3.64 1.80 7.51
CA GLU A 162 -4.84 1.48 8.31
C GLU A 162 -4.49 0.82 9.64
N ASN A 163 -3.36 0.10 9.71
CA ASN A 163 -2.82 -0.49 10.94
C ASN A 163 -1.87 0.46 11.70
N GLY A 164 -1.91 1.76 11.38
CA GLY A 164 -1.23 2.80 12.16
C GLY A 164 0.26 2.97 11.89
N LEU A 165 0.80 2.40 10.81
CA LEU A 165 2.20 2.65 10.46
C LEU A 165 2.39 4.11 10.00
N PRO A 166 3.47 4.79 10.44
CA PRO A 166 3.80 6.14 9.98
C PRO A 166 4.05 6.17 8.47
N ILE A 167 3.58 7.23 7.81
CA ILE A 167 3.66 7.37 6.35
C ILE A 167 5.11 7.38 5.86
N GLU A 168 6.04 7.91 6.65
CA GLU A 168 7.48 7.96 6.34
C GLU A 168 8.08 6.56 6.30
N THR A 169 7.66 5.69 7.22
CA THR A 169 8.07 4.30 7.26
C THR A 169 7.53 3.55 6.06
N VAL A 170 6.25 3.74 5.72
CA VAL A 170 5.65 3.16 4.51
C VAL A 170 6.35 3.65 3.25
N SER A 171 6.63 4.95 3.14
CA SER A 171 7.34 5.56 2.00
C SER A 171 8.71 4.92 1.78
N ARG A 172 9.47 4.71 2.86
CA ARG A 172 10.78 4.03 2.81
C ARG A 172 10.66 2.56 2.39
N MET A 173 9.69 1.82 2.92
CA MET A 173 9.42 0.43 2.51
C MET A 173 8.98 0.31 1.05
N LEU A 174 8.33 1.34 0.51
CA LEU A 174 7.95 1.41 -0.89
C LEU A 174 9.14 1.83 -1.79
N GLY A 175 10.24 2.34 -1.25
CA GLY A 175 11.37 2.85 -2.04
C GLY A 175 11.04 4.14 -2.78
N HIS A 176 10.14 4.96 -2.23
CA HIS A 176 9.77 6.26 -2.76
C HIS A 176 10.83 7.32 -2.41
N ARG A 177 11.20 8.16 -3.39
CA ARG A 177 12.16 9.26 -3.18
C ARG A 177 11.56 10.42 -2.39
N PHE A 178 10.27 10.69 -2.63
CA PHE A 178 9.54 11.79 -2.01
C PHE A 178 8.33 11.25 -1.25
N ILE A 179 8.10 11.76 -0.04
CA ILE A 179 6.95 11.37 0.79
C ILE A 179 5.62 11.70 0.09
N SER A 180 5.59 12.75 -0.72
CA SER A 180 4.42 13.16 -1.53
C SER A 180 3.86 12.04 -2.43
N THR A 181 4.71 11.13 -2.90
CA THR A 181 4.24 9.98 -3.69
C THR A 181 3.46 8.94 -2.86
N THR A 182 3.67 8.94 -1.53
CA THR A 182 2.98 8.13 -0.52
C THR A 182 1.80 8.86 0.09
N GLU A 183 1.78 10.20 0.09
CA GLU A 183 0.63 11.02 0.54
C GLU A 183 -0.64 10.69 -0.23
N LEU A 184 -0.51 10.35 -1.51
CA LEU A 184 -1.62 9.86 -2.34
C LEU A 184 -2.28 8.57 -1.81
N TYR A 185 -1.67 7.86 -0.85
CA TYR A 185 -2.26 6.70 -0.16
C TYR A 185 -2.88 7.07 1.18
N ALA A 186 -2.55 8.23 1.73
CA ALA A 186 -2.99 8.64 3.05
C ALA A 186 -4.39 9.27 2.98
N LYS A 187 -5.42 8.44 2.85
CA LYS A 187 -6.76 8.83 3.30
C LYS A 187 -6.79 8.69 4.81
N VAL A 188 -6.70 9.81 5.52
CA VAL A 188 -6.82 9.80 6.98
C VAL A 188 -8.29 9.53 7.34
N SER A 189 -8.59 8.30 7.76
CA SER A 189 -9.94 7.94 8.19
C SER A 189 -10.28 8.64 9.52
N LYS A 190 -11.56 9.01 9.74
CA LYS A 190 -12.01 9.58 11.01
C LYS A 190 -11.64 8.70 12.21
N GLN A 191 -11.66 7.38 12.03
CA GLN A 191 -11.26 6.41 13.04
C GLN A 191 -9.77 6.52 13.38
N LYS A 192 -8.90 6.68 12.37
CA LYS A 192 -7.46 6.89 12.57
C LYS A 192 -7.17 8.19 13.32
N ILE A 193 -7.84 9.29 12.95
CA ILE A 193 -7.72 10.57 13.69
C ILE A 193 -8.10 10.35 15.16
N ALA A 194 -9.23 9.70 15.42
CA ALA A 194 -9.68 9.43 16.78
C ALA A 194 -8.67 8.55 17.55
N GLN A 195 -8.09 7.53 16.90
CA GLN A 195 -7.10 6.65 17.52
C GLN A 195 -5.79 7.37 17.85
N GLU A 196 -5.29 8.22 16.95
CA GLU A 196 -4.07 9.02 17.18
C GLU A 196 -4.30 10.14 18.21
N MET A 197 -5.51 10.68 18.31
CA MET A 197 -5.88 11.67 19.33
C MET A 197 -6.10 11.06 20.71
N ARG A 198 -6.42 9.77 20.84
CA ARG A 198 -6.72 9.11 22.13
C ARG A 198 -5.63 9.34 23.21
N PRO A 199 -4.33 9.13 22.92
CA PRO A 199 -3.28 9.41 23.90
C PRO A 199 -3.26 10.87 24.38
N LEU A 200 -3.56 11.82 23.49
CA LEU A 200 -3.61 13.24 23.81
C LEU A 200 -4.85 13.61 24.62
N MET A 201 -6.01 13.01 24.35
CA MET A 201 -7.28 13.31 25.03
C MET A 201 -7.23 13.06 26.55
N GLY A 202 -6.43 12.09 26.99
CA GLY A 202 -6.25 11.76 28.41
C GLY A 202 -4.95 12.25 29.05
N SER A 203 -4.07 12.89 28.28
CA SER A 203 -2.71 13.22 28.72
C SER A 203 -2.68 14.22 29.88
N GLU A 204 -1.63 14.15 30.71
CA GLU A 204 -1.45 15.07 31.84
C GLU A 204 -1.37 16.53 31.38
N GLN A 205 -0.75 16.78 30.21
CA GLN A 205 -0.73 18.11 29.59
C GLN A 205 -2.14 18.62 29.28
N THR A 206 -2.99 17.82 28.64
CA THR A 206 -4.38 18.20 28.35
C THR A 206 -5.18 18.44 29.62
N GLN A 207 -4.93 17.66 30.68
CA GLN A 207 -5.55 17.89 31.98
C GLN A 207 -5.11 19.20 32.63
N ARG A 208 -3.82 19.54 32.57
CA ARG A 208 -3.28 20.83 33.06
C ARG A 208 -3.89 22.00 32.30
N LEU A 209 -3.95 21.92 30.97
CA LEU A 209 -4.58 22.94 30.12
C LEU A 209 -6.07 23.11 30.45
N ARG A 210 -6.79 22.01 30.65
CA ARG A 210 -8.22 22.04 31.06
C ARG A 210 -8.42 22.74 32.41
N ARG A 211 -7.52 22.53 33.37
CA ARG A 211 -7.58 23.21 34.69
C ARG A 211 -7.28 24.70 34.59
N ALA A 212 -6.41 25.09 33.66
CA ALA A 212 -6.09 26.50 33.40
C ALA A 212 -7.19 27.25 32.63
N LEU A 213 -8.07 26.53 31.92
CA LEU A 213 -9.14 27.11 31.12
C LEU A 213 -10.19 27.78 32.00
N ARG A 214 -10.26 29.11 31.96
CA ARG A 214 -11.31 29.91 32.60
C ARG A 214 -12.45 30.14 31.61
N VAL A 215 -13.53 29.36 31.72
CA VAL A 215 -14.73 29.52 30.87
C VAL A 215 -15.73 30.43 31.58
N CYS A 216 -16.15 31.52 30.93
CA CYS A 216 -17.30 32.29 31.41
C CYS A 216 -18.57 31.43 31.27
N PRO A 217 -19.39 31.28 32.33
CA PRO A 217 -20.61 30.52 32.23
C PRO A 217 -21.54 31.13 31.16
N PRO A 218 -22.29 30.29 30.41
CA PRO A 218 -23.26 30.79 29.44
C PRO A 218 -24.31 31.65 30.17
N ARG A 219 -24.70 32.78 29.57
CA ARG A 219 -25.76 33.64 30.12
C ARG A 219 -27.03 32.81 30.34
N LYS A 220 -27.51 32.72 31.59
CA LYS A 220 -28.83 32.18 31.95
C LYS A 220 -29.88 32.94 31.14
N GLY A 221 -30.44 32.30 30.11
CA GLY A 221 -31.45 32.92 29.23
C GLY A 221 -31.55 32.34 27.82
N MET A 222 -30.62 31.50 27.37
CA MET A 222 -30.66 30.90 26.02
C MET A 222 -30.99 29.40 25.97
N LEU A 223 -31.29 28.75 27.11
CA LEU A 223 -31.58 27.32 27.19
C LEU A 223 -33.07 26.97 27.34
N GLU A 224 -33.97 27.96 27.39
CA GLU A 224 -35.43 27.74 27.47
C GLU A 224 -36.17 27.91 26.13
N LYS A 225 -35.48 27.71 24.99
CA LYS A 225 -36.14 27.59 23.69
C LYS A 225 -35.69 26.33 22.97
N LYS A 226 -36.29 25.21 23.36
CA LYS A 226 -36.64 24.12 22.44
C LYS A 226 -37.79 23.31 23.01
#